data_AF-A0A944FJ13-F1
#
_entry.id   AF-A0A944FJ13-F1
#
_cell.length_a   1.000
_cell.length_b   1.000
_cell.length_c   1.000
_cell.angle_alpha   90.00
_cell.angle_beta   90.00
_cell.angle_gamma   90.00
#
_symmetry.space_group_name_H-M   'P 1'
#
loop_
_entity.id
_entity.type
_entity.pdbx_description
1 polymer ?
#
loop_
_entity_poly.entity_id
_entity_poly.type
_entity_poly.pdbx_seq_one_letter_code
_entity_poly.pdbx_strand_id
1 'polypeptide(L)'
;MTAPDRPARPADFTNVHDFLHEVRRRPAMWVPGGSLQHLHSMLTGYRTALETHDITEPSPFWPSTGTEAPFTTWLHTRLDRNSSLTWATEIEREAEATGVPAMGLFFTFLDEYLAADQPGAG
;
A
#
# COMPACT_ATOMS: atom_id res chain seq x y z
N MET A 1 -10.18 2.04 32.80
CA MET A 1 -9.63 0.70 32.51
C MET A 1 -9.93 0.41 31.05
N THR A 2 -9.01 0.77 30.16
CA THR A 2 -9.19 0.65 28.70
C THR A 2 -9.07 -0.83 28.33
N ALA A 3 -10.07 -1.37 27.63
CA ALA A 3 -10.02 -2.75 27.15
C ALA A 3 -8.74 -2.97 26.31
N PRO A 4 -8.11 -4.16 26.36
CA PRO A 4 -6.95 -4.43 25.51
C PRO A 4 -7.36 -4.22 24.06
N ASP A 5 -6.57 -3.39 23.37
CA ASP A 5 -6.65 -3.08 21.94
C ASP A 5 -6.48 -4.38 21.14
N ARG A 6 -7.57 -5.13 21.01
CA ARG A 6 -7.63 -6.43 20.36
C ARG A 6 -7.19 -6.23 18.91
N PRO A 7 -6.23 -7.02 18.39
CA PRO A 7 -5.89 -6.96 16.98
C PRO A 7 -7.15 -7.20 16.14
N ALA A 8 -7.42 -6.29 15.21
CA ALA A 8 -8.52 -6.47 14.26
C ALA A 8 -8.26 -7.76 13.47
N ARG A 9 -9.32 -8.55 13.25
CA ARG A 9 -9.20 -9.76 12.43
C ARG A 9 -9.42 -9.36 10.96
N PRO A 10 -8.88 -10.11 10.00
CA PRO A 10 -9.12 -9.84 8.58
C PRO A 10 -10.60 -9.74 8.20
N ALA A 11 -11.47 -10.48 8.87
CA ALA A 11 -12.93 -10.43 8.66
C ALA A 11 -13.60 -9.13 9.14
N ASP A 12 -12.90 -8.30 9.91
CA ASP A 12 -13.39 -7.01 10.39
C ASP A 12 -13.06 -5.87 9.41
N PHE A 13 -12.30 -6.13 8.34
CA PHE A 13 -11.91 -5.14 7.33
C PHE A 13 -12.98 -4.98 6.25
N THR A 14 -13.33 -3.74 5.95
CA THR A 14 -14.31 -3.41 4.90
C THR A 14 -13.64 -3.27 3.53
N ASN A 15 -12.37 -2.85 3.51
CA ASN A 15 -11.61 -2.60 2.29
C ASN A 15 -10.09 -2.73 2.54
N VAL A 16 -9.28 -2.56 1.49
CA VAL A 16 -7.82 -2.64 1.56
C VAL A 16 -7.19 -1.58 2.48
N HIS A 17 -7.82 -0.41 2.64
CA HIS A 17 -7.29 0.66 3.48
C HIS A 17 -7.39 0.34 4.97
N ASP A 18 -8.44 -0.38 5.40
CA ASP A 18 -8.54 -0.86 6.80
C ASP A 18 -7.39 -1.82 7.13
N PHE A 19 -7.05 -2.70 6.19
CA PHE A 19 -5.88 -3.59 6.33
C PHE A 19 -4.58 -2.77 6.41
N LEU A 20 -4.38 -1.79 5.52
CA LEU A 20 -3.18 -0.94 5.54
C LEU A 20 -3.08 -0.10 6.81
N HIS A 21 -4.19 0.32 7.39
CA HIS A 21 -4.22 1.01 8.68
C HIS A 21 -3.66 0.13 9.79
N GLU A 22 -4.04 -1.15 9.83
CA GLU A 22 -3.50 -2.11 10.80
C GLU A 22 -2.02 -2.46 10.55
N VAL A 23 -1.60 -2.57 9.28
CA VAL A 23 -0.19 -2.71 8.92
C VAL A 23 0.62 -1.51 9.43
N ARG A 24 0.09 -0.28 9.31
CA ARG A 24 0.75 0.93 9.81
C ARG A 24 0.91 0.91 11.34
N ARG A 25 -0.11 0.45 12.06
CA ARG A 25 -0.10 0.37 13.53
C ARG A 25 0.83 -0.71 14.05
N ARG A 26 0.91 -1.86 13.37
CA ARG A 26 1.62 -3.06 13.86
C ARG A 26 2.35 -3.78 12.72
N PRO A 27 3.33 -3.17 12.05
CA PRO A 27 3.92 -3.71 10.82
C PRO A 27 4.55 -5.09 11.03
N ALA A 28 5.23 -5.33 12.15
CA ALA A 28 5.84 -6.62 12.45
C ALA A 28 4.82 -7.77 12.65
N MET A 29 3.57 -7.46 12.98
CA MET A 29 2.51 -8.46 13.16
C MET A 29 1.96 -8.95 11.82
N TRP A 30 1.88 -8.06 10.83
CA TRP A 30 1.24 -8.33 9.55
C TRP A 30 2.24 -8.62 8.44
N VAL A 31 3.42 -7.98 8.49
CA VAL A 31 4.50 -8.12 7.52
C VAL A 31 5.81 -8.35 8.27
N PRO A 32 6.07 -9.59 8.75
CA PRO A 32 7.31 -9.91 9.43
C PRO A 32 8.53 -9.55 8.57
N GLY A 33 9.50 -8.86 9.16
CA GLY A 33 10.70 -8.37 8.46
C GLY A 33 10.51 -7.08 7.66
N GLY A 34 9.29 -6.53 7.57
CA GLY A 34 9.03 -5.23 6.95
C GLY A 34 9.25 -5.17 5.44
N SER A 35 9.29 -6.32 4.76
CA SER A 35 9.47 -6.40 3.31
C SER A 35 8.23 -5.89 2.57
N LEU A 36 8.42 -4.90 1.70
CA LEU A 36 7.34 -4.38 0.87
C LEU A 36 6.96 -5.36 -0.24
N GLN A 37 7.88 -6.23 -0.68
CA GLN A 37 7.50 -7.34 -1.58
C GLN A 37 6.46 -8.25 -0.96
N HIS A 38 6.63 -8.59 0.32
CA HIS A 38 5.64 -9.41 1.03
C HIS A 38 4.30 -8.67 1.11
N LEU A 39 4.29 -7.38 1.49
CA LEU A 39 3.06 -6.58 1.48
C LEU A 39 2.41 -6.55 0.09
N HIS A 40 3.20 -6.34 -0.97
CA HIS A 40 2.71 -6.34 -2.35
C HIS A 40 2.09 -7.68 -2.75
N SER A 41 2.70 -8.81 -2.38
CA SER A 41 2.11 -10.14 -2.59
C SER A 41 0.79 -10.32 -1.83
N MET A 42 0.67 -9.81 -0.60
CA MET A 42 -0.58 -9.86 0.15
C MET A 42 -1.69 -9.05 -0.53
N LEU A 43 -1.38 -7.83 -1.00
CA LEU A 43 -2.35 -6.99 -1.73
C LEU A 43 -2.74 -7.61 -3.07
N THR A 44 -1.82 -8.31 -3.73
CA THR A 44 -2.12 -9.08 -4.95
C THR A 44 -3.10 -10.21 -4.66
N GLY A 45 -2.88 -10.97 -3.58
CA GLY A 45 -3.81 -12.01 -3.13
C GLY A 45 -5.19 -11.47 -2.77
N TYR A 46 -5.25 -10.33 -2.08
CA TYR A 46 -6.50 -9.63 -1.78
C TYR A 46 -7.28 -9.30 -3.06
N ARG A 47 -6.62 -8.69 -4.04
CA ARG A 47 -7.21 -8.39 -5.35
C ARG A 47 -7.73 -9.65 -6.04
N THR A 48 -6.94 -10.73 -6.11
CA THR A 48 -7.38 -11.99 -6.74
C THR A 48 -8.61 -12.58 -6.05
N ALA A 49 -8.72 -12.44 -4.73
CA ALA A 49 -9.91 -12.87 -4.00
C ALA A 49 -11.14 -12.02 -4.38
N LEU A 50 -11.00 -10.70 -4.47
CA LEU A 50 -12.09 -9.81 -4.94
C LEU A 50 -12.56 -10.20 -6.34
N GLU A 51 -11.63 -10.39 -7.29
CA GLU A 51 -11.92 -10.78 -8.67
C GLU A 51 -12.66 -12.13 -8.74
N THR A 52 -12.30 -13.10 -7.88
CA THR A 52 -12.98 -14.40 -7.81
C THR A 52 -14.43 -14.29 -7.35
N HIS A 53 -14.77 -13.22 -6.64
CA HIS A 53 -16.11 -12.94 -6.12
C HIS A 53 -16.85 -11.85 -6.91
N ASP A 54 -16.33 -11.43 -8.07
CA ASP A 54 -16.86 -10.34 -8.90
C ASP A 54 -17.06 -9.02 -8.12
N ILE A 55 -16.24 -8.79 -7.09
CA ILE A 55 -16.26 -7.56 -6.28
C ILE A 55 -15.35 -6.53 -6.92
N THR A 56 -15.91 -5.37 -7.25
CA THR A 56 -15.13 -4.21 -7.73
C THR A 56 -14.88 -3.24 -6.59
N GLU A 57 -13.62 -3.09 -6.19
CA GLU A 57 -13.17 -2.12 -5.21
C GLU A 57 -12.19 -1.13 -5.86
N PRO A 58 -12.44 0.19 -5.78
CA PRO A 58 -11.47 1.19 -6.23
C PRO A 58 -10.27 1.18 -5.30
N SER A 59 -9.07 1.16 -5.87
CA SER A 59 -7.83 1.09 -5.10
C SER A 59 -6.67 1.69 -5.89
N PRO A 60 -5.71 2.32 -5.21
CA PRO A 60 -4.55 2.90 -5.88
C PRO A 60 -3.53 1.83 -6.30
N PHE A 61 -3.66 0.58 -5.82
CA PHE A 61 -2.68 -0.50 -6.02
C PHE A 61 -2.97 -1.41 -7.21
N TRP A 62 -4.13 -1.28 -7.86
CA TRP A 62 -4.45 -2.03 -9.07
C TRP A 62 -5.18 -1.18 -10.09
N PRO A 63 -5.00 -1.47 -11.38
CA PRO A 63 -5.69 -0.74 -12.42
C PRO A 63 -7.17 -1.08 -12.48
N SER A 64 -8.02 -0.06 -12.62
CA SER A 64 -9.43 -0.23 -12.96
C SER A 64 -9.61 -0.67 -14.42
N THR A 65 -8.65 -0.35 -15.29
CA THR A 65 -8.61 -0.76 -16.70
C THR A 65 -7.15 -0.95 -17.13
N GLY A 66 -6.79 -2.15 -17.62
CA GLY A 66 -5.61 -2.56 -18.44
C GLY A 66 -4.26 -1.80 -18.43
N THR A 67 -4.01 -0.89 -17.51
CA THR A 67 -2.85 0.01 -17.44
C THR A 67 -2.12 -0.24 -16.11
N GLU A 68 -1.02 0.45 -15.85
CA GLU A 68 -0.32 0.39 -14.57
C GLU A 68 -1.21 0.91 -13.41
N ALA A 69 -0.94 0.46 -12.18
CA ALA A 69 -1.67 0.93 -11.01
C ALA A 69 -1.42 2.43 -10.75
N PRO A 70 -2.45 3.23 -10.40
CA PRO A 70 -2.31 4.67 -10.20
C PRO A 70 -1.19 5.08 -9.25
N PHE A 71 -1.02 4.35 -8.14
CA PHE A 71 0.05 4.62 -7.17
C PHE A 71 1.44 4.41 -7.76
N THR A 72 1.63 3.34 -8.54
CA THR A 72 2.93 3.05 -9.18
C THR A 72 3.28 4.13 -10.19
N THR A 73 2.33 4.53 -11.04
CA THR A 73 2.54 5.59 -12.03
C THR A 73 2.86 6.93 -11.36
N TRP A 74 2.14 7.28 -10.28
CA TRP A 74 2.44 8.47 -9.49
C TRP A 74 3.84 8.40 -8.86
N LEU A 75 4.21 7.24 -8.29
CA LEU A 75 5.50 7.06 -7.63
C LEU A 75 6.67 7.20 -8.61
N HIS A 76 6.56 6.59 -9.79
CA HIS A 76 7.54 6.73 -10.87
C HIS A 76 7.74 8.20 -11.25
N THR A 77 6.64 8.95 -11.39
CA THR A 77 6.69 10.40 -11.62
C THR A 77 7.35 11.14 -10.46
N ARG A 78 6.99 10.81 -9.22
CA ARG A 78 7.49 11.45 -7.99
C ARG A 78 9.00 11.26 -7.77
N LEU A 79 9.53 10.12 -8.23
CA LEU A 79 10.95 9.76 -8.12
C LEU A 79 11.76 10.11 -9.38
N ASP A 80 11.12 10.68 -10.41
CA ASP A 80 11.72 10.91 -11.74
C ASP A 80 12.34 9.62 -12.33
N ARG A 81 11.60 8.52 -12.24
CA ARG A 81 12.01 7.20 -12.73
C ARG A 81 11.07 6.72 -13.83
N ASN A 82 11.65 6.19 -14.91
CA ASN A 82 10.93 5.39 -15.88
C ASN A 82 11.38 3.94 -15.72
N SER A 83 10.54 3.12 -15.10
CA SER A 83 10.88 1.78 -14.63
C SER A 83 9.69 0.85 -14.84
N SER A 84 9.95 -0.43 -15.08
CA SER A 84 8.93 -1.49 -15.09
C SER A 84 8.82 -2.22 -13.75
N LEU A 85 9.52 -1.71 -12.72
CA LEU A 85 9.51 -2.30 -11.39
C LEU A 85 8.20 -1.93 -10.65
N THR A 86 7.84 -2.77 -9.68
CA THR A 86 6.69 -2.50 -8.81
C THR A 86 7.02 -1.39 -7.82
N TRP A 87 5.99 -0.72 -7.30
CA TRP A 87 6.16 0.28 -6.24
C TRP A 87 6.95 -0.28 -5.04
N ALA A 88 6.77 -1.55 -4.69
CA ALA A 88 7.48 -2.18 -3.58
C ALA A 88 9.00 -2.19 -3.81
N THR A 89 9.42 -2.57 -5.03
CA THR A 89 10.85 -2.61 -5.38
C THR A 89 11.45 -1.22 -5.43
N GLU A 90 10.75 -0.24 -6.00
CA GLU A 90 11.26 1.13 -6.07
C GLU A 90 11.40 1.78 -4.69
N ILE A 91 10.45 1.53 -3.78
CA ILE A 91 10.52 2.05 -2.41
C ILE A 91 11.60 1.34 -1.60
N GLU A 92 11.79 0.03 -1.76
CA GLU A 92 12.90 -0.69 -1.10
C GLU A 92 14.26 -0.17 -1.58
N ARG A 93 14.42 0.14 -2.88
CA ARG A 93 15.64 0.79 -3.42
C ARG A 93 15.85 2.18 -2.84
N GLU A 94 14.78 2.98 -2.72
CA GLU A 94 14.86 4.32 -2.12
C GLU A 94 15.20 4.27 -0.62
N ALA A 95 14.64 3.30 0.09
CA ALA A 95 14.91 3.02 1.49
C ALA A 95 16.40 2.68 1.72
N GLU A 96 16.96 1.83 0.87
CA GLU A 96 18.38 1.48 0.91
C GLU A 96 19.26 2.70 0.64
N ALA A 97 18.94 3.50 -0.38
CA ALA A 97 19.73 4.69 -0.74
C ALA A 97 19.72 5.79 0.33
N THR A 98 18.60 5.95 1.05
CA THR A 98 18.39 7.01 2.05
C THR A 98 18.63 6.56 3.49
N GLY A 99 18.72 5.25 3.74
CA GLY A 99 18.80 4.67 5.08
C GLY A 99 17.50 4.77 5.89
N VAL A 100 16.38 5.13 5.25
CA VAL A 100 15.06 5.22 5.89
C VAL A 100 14.35 3.86 5.80
N PRO A 101 13.63 3.39 6.83
CA PRO A 101 12.89 2.13 6.76
C PRO A 101 11.85 2.13 5.63
N ALA A 102 11.86 1.09 4.79
CA ALA A 102 10.99 0.96 3.61
C ALA A 102 9.50 1.06 3.94
N MET A 103 9.05 0.42 5.03
CA MET A 103 7.65 0.50 5.49
C MET A 103 7.25 1.95 5.84
N GLY A 104 8.16 2.72 6.42
CA GLY A 104 7.93 4.14 6.70
C GLY A 104 7.79 4.96 5.43
N LEU A 105 8.71 4.77 4.48
CA LEU A 105 8.64 5.43 3.16
C LEU A 105 7.38 5.07 2.40
N PHE A 106 6.95 3.81 2.45
CA PHE A 106 5.69 3.39 1.82
C PHE A 106 4.50 4.21 2.33
N PHE A 107 4.33 4.35 3.65
CA PHE A 107 3.24 5.14 4.19
C PHE A 107 3.38 6.63 3.92
N THR A 108 4.60 7.18 3.93
CA THR A 108 4.84 8.57 3.53
C THR A 108 4.39 8.82 2.09
N PHE A 109 4.82 7.98 1.15
CA PHE A 109 4.45 8.10 -0.26
C PHE A 109 2.95 7.86 -0.48
N LEU A 110 2.34 6.92 0.24
CA LEU A 110 0.91 6.70 0.18
C LEU A 110 0.12 7.91 0.68
N ASP A 111 0.54 8.52 1.79
CA ASP A 111 -0.09 9.75 2.32
C ASP A 111 0.06 10.92 1.32
N GLU A 112 1.25 11.10 0.71
CA GLU A 112 1.48 12.11 -0.33
C GLU A 112 0.58 11.90 -1.56
N TYR A 113 0.47 10.65 -2.03
CA TYR A 113 -0.41 10.27 -3.15
C TYR A 113 -1.88 10.62 -2.85
N LEU A 114 -2.37 10.20 -1.69
CA LEU A 114 -3.78 10.41 -1.30
C LEU A 114 -4.09 11.90 -1.10
N ALA A 115 -3.13 12.69 -0.64
CA ALA A 115 -3.28 14.14 -0.53
C ALA A 115 -3.30 14.82 -1.91
N ALA A 116 -2.53 14.34 -2.88
CA ALA A 116 -2.49 14.89 -4.24
C ALA A 116 -3.77 14.57 -5.05
N ASP A 117 -4.43 13.45 -4.75
CA ASP A 117 -5.67 13.02 -5.42
C ASP A 117 -6.93 13.75 -4.90
N GLN A 118 -6.82 14.55 -3.82
CA GLN A 118 -7.92 15.37 -3.31
C GLN A 118 -8.02 16.70 -4.08
N PRO A 119 -9.07 16.95 -4.90
CA PRO A 119 -9.25 18.24 -5.54
C PRO A 119 -9.78 19.26 -4.52
N GLY A 120 -8.90 20.02 -3.90
CA GLY A 120 -9.23 21.25 -3.16
C GLY A 120 -8.99 21.21 -1.64
N ALA A 121 -7.79 21.64 -1.25
CA ALA A 121 -7.55 22.32 0.02
C ALA A 121 -6.57 23.48 -0.23
N GLY A 122 -7.08 24.50 -0.92
CA GLY A 122 -6.45 25.79 -1.16
C GLY A 122 -7.52 26.88 -1.16
#